data_AF-A0A653G4Y5-F1
#
_entry.id   AF-A0A653G4Y5-F1
#
_cell.length_a   1.000
_cell.length_b   1.000
_cell.length_c   1.000
_cell.angle_alpha   90.00
_cell.angle_beta   90.00
_cell.angle_gamma   90.00
#
_symmetry.space_group_name_H-M   'P 1'
#
loop_
_entity.id
_entity.type
_entity.pdbx_description
1 polymer ?
#
loop_
_entity_poly.entity_id
_entity_poly.type
_entity_poly.pdbx_seq_one_letter_code
_entity_poly.pdbx_strand_id
1 'polypeptide(L)' 'MHKLLSIGQVAELLGISIDTLRRWDSAGRLRSIRSGVRGHRFYNRSDIDQYLSLCFK' A
#
# COMPACT_ATOMS: atom_id res chain seq x y z
N MET A 1 -1.76 17.16 0.31
CA MET A 1 -2.79 16.44 -0.47
C MET A 1 -2.74 14.96 -0.07
N HIS A 2 -3.81 14.41 0.51
CA HIS A 2 -3.88 12.98 0.84
C HIS A 2 -4.21 12.19 -0.43
N LYS A 3 -3.18 11.72 -1.13
CA LYS A 3 -3.36 10.89 -2.32
C LYS A 3 -3.50 9.43 -1.89
N LEU A 4 -4.63 8.82 -2.24
CA LEU A 4 -4.83 7.38 -2.12
C LEU A 4 -4.28 6.69 -3.36
N LEU A 5 -3.56 5.60 -3.15
CA LEU A 5 -3.00 4.74 -4.18
C LEU A 5 -3.73 3.40 -4.17
N SER A 6 -4.03 2.86 -5.35
CA SER A 6 -4.54 1.49 -5.46
C SER A 6 -3.45 0.48 -5.13
N ILE A 7 -3.85 -0.76 -4.80
CA ILE A 7 -2.89 -1.84 -4.56
C ILE A 7 -1.91 -2.06 -5.73
N GLY A 8 -2.34 -1.85 -6.97
CA GLY A 8 -1.48 -1.96 -8.15
C GLY A 8 -0.40 -0.87 -8.19
N GLN A 9 -0.79 0.38 -7.92
CA GLN A 9 0.14 1.50 -7.89
C GLN A 9 1.20 1.35 -6.79
N VAL A 10 0.80 0.85 -5.62
CA VAL A 10 1.73 0.61 -4.51
C VAL A 10 2.67 -0.55 -4.81
N ALA A 11 2.16 -1.63 -5.41
CA ALA A 11 2.98 -2.78 -5.81
C ALA A 11 4.07 -2.36 -6.80
N GLU A 12 3.71 -1.54 -7.80
CA GLU A 12 4.65 -0.95 -8.76
C GLU A 12 5.70 -0.05 -8.09
N LEU A 13 5.26 0.87 -7.20
CA LEU A 13 6.17 1.75 -6.45
C LEU A 13 7.18 1.02 -5.58
N LEU A 14 6.76 -0.08 -4.95
CA LEU A 14 7.61 -0.88 -4.07
C LEU A 14 8.42 -1.94 -4.83
N GLY A 15 8.19 -2.12 -6.12
CA GLY A 15 8.85 -3.16 -6.93
C GLY A 15 8.50 -4.58 -6.49
N ILE A 16 7.28 -4.81 -5.97
CA ILE A 16 6.81 -6.12 -5.49
C ILE A 16 5.55 -6.56 -6.25
N SER A 17 5.22 -7.84 -6.17
CA SER A 17 3.94 -8.33 -6.72
C SER A 17 2.75 -7.86 -5.86
N ILE A 18 1.58 -7.74 -6.49
CA ILE A 18 0.31 -7.45 -5.80
C ILE A 18 0.03 -8.50 -4.71
N ASP A 19 0.37 -9.77 -4.94
CA ASP A 19 0.15 -10.82 -3.95
C ASP A 19 1.06 -10.68 -2.73
N THR A 20 2.30 -10.25 -2.90
CA THR A 20 3.18 -9.89 -1.77
C THR A 20 2.56 -8.76 -0.97
N LEU A 21 2.03 -7.73 -1.63
CA LEU A 21 1.37 -6.62 -0.96
C LEU A 21 0.08 -7.06 -0.22
N ARG A 22 -0.70 -8.00 -0.78
CA ARG A 22 -1.86 -8.61 -0.09
C ARG A 22 -1.45 -9.37 1.17
N ARG A 23 -0.32 -10.09 1.12
CA ARG A 23 0.23 -10.79 2.29
C ARG A 23 0.66 -9.79 3.36
N TRP A 24 1.29 -8.69 2.97
CA TRP A 24 1.69 -7.62 3.89
C TRP A 24 0.49 -6.91 4.53
N ASP A 25 -0.58 -6.66 3.77
CA ASP A 25 -1.85 -6.14 4.29
C ASP A 25 -2.45 -7.11 5.32
N SER A 26 -2.50 -8.40 4.99
CA SER A 26 -3.03 -9.45 5.89
C SER A 26 -2.18 -9.62 7.15
N ALA A 27 -0.87 -9.40 7.06
CA ALA A 27 0.07 -9.43 8.17
C ALA A 27 0.11 -8.11 8.98
N GLY A 28 -0.61 -7.07 8.54
CA GLY A 28 -0.63 -5.76 9.20
C GLY A 28 0.62 -4.89 8.98
N ARG A 29 1.53 -5.28 8.08
CA ARG A 29 2.76 -4.54 7.76
C ARG A 29 2.48 -3.24 7.01
N LEU A 30 1.51 -3.27 6.09
CA LEU A 30 1.07 -2.11 5.32
C LEU A 30 -0.46 -2.14 5.29
N ARG A 31 -1.11 -1.32 6.13
CA ARG A 31 -2.56 -1.36 6.29
C ARG A 31 -3.26 -0.60 5.17
N SER A 32 -4.17 -1.29 4.48
CA SER A 32 -5.03 -0.65 3.48
C SER A 32 -6.28 0.00 4.09
N ILE A 33 -6.72 1.08 3.46
CA ILE A 33 -8.04 1.67 3.61
C ILE A 33 -8.96 0.96 2.61
N ARG A 34 -10.06 0.39 3.08
CA ARG A 34 -11.07 -0.21 2.21
C ARG A 34 -12.11 0.85 1.86
N SER A 35 -12.27 1.14 0.57
CA SER A 35 -13.25 2.12 0.09
C SER A 35 -14.12 1.55 -1.03
N GLY A 36 -15.39 1.98 -1.05
CA GLY A 36 -16.41 1.57 -2.01
C GLY A 36 -17.10 0.24 -1.68
N VAL A 37 -18.21 -0.02 -2.39
CA VAL A 37 -19.10 -1.18 -2.18
C VAL A 37 -18.38 -2.53 -2.37
N ARG A 38 -17.38 -2.58 -3.26
CA ARG A 38 -16.56 -3.77 -3.54
C ARG A 38 -15.35 -3.94 -2.62
N GLY A 39 -15.08 -3.00 -1.71
CA GLY A 39 -13.98 -3.11 -0.74
C GLY A 39 -12.59 -3.06 -1.38
N HIS A 40 -12.37 -2.18 -2.36
CA HIS A 40 -11.04 -2.04 -2.97
C HIS A 40 -10.03 -1.53 -1.93
N ARG A 41 -8.80 -2.07 -2.01
CA ARG A 41 -7.70 -1.69 -1.12
C ARG A 41 -6.99 -0.46 -1.68
N PHE A 42 -6.95 0.58 -0.86
CA PHE A 42 -6.20 1.80 -1.09
C PHE A 42 -5.18 2.03 0.02
N TYR A 43 -4.12 2.75 -0.28
CA TYR A 43 -3.07 3.09 0.68
C TYR A 43 -2.81 4.58 0.62
N ASN A 44 -2.51 5.21 1.76
CA ASN A 44 -2.06 6.59 1.73
C ASN A 44 -0.66 6.65 1.13
N ARG A 45 -0.48 7.57 0.19
CA ARG A 45 0.84 7.84 -0.39
C ARG A 45 1.89 8.12 0.67
N SER A 46 1.55 8.91 1.69
CA SER A 46 2.44 9.27 2.80
C SER A 46 2.95 8.06 3.58
N ASP A 47 2.10 7.04 3.80
CA ASP A 47 2.49 5.82 4.51
C ASP A 47 3.50 5.02 3.68
N ILE A 48 3.31 4.96 2.35
CA ILE A 48 4.25 4.30 1.42
C ILE A 48 5.59 5.03 1.38
N ASP A 49 5.57 6.35 1.28
CA ASP A 49 6.80 7.17 1.25
C ASP A 49 7.57 7.05 2.57
N GLN A 50 6.87 7.03 3.71
CA GLN A 50 7.49 6.79 5.01
C GLN A 50 8.11 5.40 5.12
N TYR A 51 7.42 4.37 4.61
CA TYR A 51 7.92 3.00 4.57
C TYR A 51 9.20 2.88 3.73
N LEU A 52 9.22 3.51 2.55
CA LEU A 52 10.42 3.57 1.70
C LEU A 52 11.58 4.30 2.42
N SER A 53 11.29 5.41 3.10
CA SER A 53 12.33 6.14 3.85
C SER A 53 12.91 5.35 5.02
N LEU A 54 12.16 4.43 5.63
CA LEU A 54 12.61 3.63 6.76
C LEU A 54 13.45 2.42 6.32
N CYS A 55 13.14 1.81 5.17
CA CYS A 55 13.83 0.61 4.70
C CYS A 55 15.16 0.88 3.96
N PHE A 56 15.37 2.09 3.43
CA PHE A 56 16.55 2.45 2.64
C PHE A 56 17.53 3.39 3.37
N LYS A 57 17.59 3.32 4.70
CA LYS A 57 18.56 4.04 5.54
C LYS A 57 19.56 3.09 6.17
#